data_AF-A0AAD7HEQ2-F1
#
_entry.id   AF-A0AAD7HEQ2-F1
#
_cell.length_a   1.000
_cell.length_b   1.000
_cell.length_c   1.000
_cell.angle_alpha   90.00
_cell.angle_beta   90.00
_cell.angle_gamma   90.00
#
_symmetry.space_group_name_H-M   'P 1'
#
loop_
_entity.id
_entity.type
_entity.pdbx_description
1 polymer ?
#
loop_
_entity_poly.entity_id
_entity_poly.type
_entity_poly.pdbx_seq_one_letter_code
_entity_poly.pdbx_strand_id
1 'polypeptide(L)'
;MSSPSPLSLSLDARQTAELAPTESTGPQAPPTKILIYQTLISFLKAACSARVSGRSRNQIVRLQRVLDGYLISMSSESVVDAVAKSLECRKTLLEFASEHGLTGDPDLRHSLRADEGSLVTHITSIFDSKAAEHDVLNLEGDSAQCFLDVIQDALDRGFLMAQQHAQKAHRLIRKLSEACDKLPSSLFITGVSGRGEHPTFGGGFGSVYRASYDNKPVALKVMRHFVQGSELREIRVKLCREALIWKELHHPYILTFIGIDQDSFPSTLGMVSPWMEHGTVLNYLKVHGRSTVDKLLYEIAQGLQYLHSRNVVHGDLRGANILISEAWTACLADFGLSALADTTSLRSTKRSGSLYWMAPELIDPNRFRGEFLRTPASDVYAFGCVCIELYTGRPPFSEVSDIAALFKILNGERAQQPTGTPAMSDTLWQCVTEFWASDPPTRPSSKVVVQKMLWPTLEPDTEEDGSLHEEDSPKSPKNSEFGPRAYATPTSKDDPNDVASTKGEDIDIVGEPGQSDQCESQAYAAMPLLS
;
A
#
# COMPACT_ATOMS: atom_id res chain seq x y z
N MET A 1 -45.25 64.07 -15.06
CA MET A 1 -45.08 65.49 -15.42
C MET A 1 -43.68 65.92 -15.01
N SER A 2 -43.00 66.66 -15.89
CA SER A 2 -41.90 67.61 -15.64
C SER A 2 -40.81 67.29 -14.60
N SER A 3 -39.61 66.97 -15.10
CA SER A 3 -38.35 67.46 -14.52
C SER A 3 -38.24 68.99 -14.67
N PRO A 4 -37.49 69.67 -13.81
CA PRO A 4 -36.31 70.38 -14.34
C PRO A 4 -35.06 70.31 -13.45
N SER A 5 -33.93 70.67 -14.07
CA SER A 5 -32.55 70.62 -13.52
C SER A 5 -32.14 71.98 -12.89
N PRO A 6 -30.84 72.36 -12.81
CA PRO A 6 -29.95 72.10 -11.67
C PRO A 6 -29.43 73.39 -11.00
N LEU A 7 -28.66 73.28 -9.91
CA LEU A 7 -27.86 74.38 -9.39
C LEU A 7 -26.42 73.96 -9.09
N SER A 8 -25.49 74.65 -9.76
CA SER A 8 -24.05 74.66 -9.50
C SER A 8 -23.69 75.75 -8.49
N LEU A 9 -22.73 75.50 -7.60
CA LEU A 9 -21.92 76.55 -6.99
C LEU A 9 -20.51 76.02 -6.68
N SER A 10 -19.52 76.69 -7.25
CA SER A 10 -18.08 76.46 -7.07
C SER A 10 -17.54 77.19 -5.84
N LEU A 11 -16.51 76.65 -5.18
CA LEU A 11 -15.55 77.46 -4.42
C LEU A 11 -14.19 76.74 -4.22
N ASP A 12 -13.20 77.27 -4.94
CA ASP A 12 -11.75 77.36 -4.70
C ASP A 12 -10.93 76.24 -4.06
N ALA A 13 -9.86 75.89 -4.79
CA ALA A 13 -8.71 75.14 -4.29
C ALA A 13 -7.69 76.06 -3.60
N ARG A 14 -7.12 75.62 -2.47
CA ARG A 14 -5.78 76.01 -2.01
C ARG A 14 -5.02 74.80 -1.46
N GLN A 15 -3.72 74.80 -1.70
CA GLN A 15 -2.78 73.70 -1.45
C GLN A 15 -2.54 73.44 0.04
N THR A 16 -2.13 72.22 0.41
CA THR A 16 -0.90 72.03 1.22
C THR A 16 -0.41 70.57 1.25
N ALA A 17 0.92 70.41 1.09
CA ALA A 17 1.77 69.33 1.58
C ALA A 17 1.42 67.86 1.22
N GLU A 18 1.99 67.42 0.09
CA GLU A 18 2.26 66.01 -0.21
C GLU A 18 3.44 65.52 0.67
N LEU A 19 3.20 64.54 1.55
CA LEU A 19 4.24 63.89 2.36
C LEU A 19 4.62 62.55 1.71
N ALA A 20 5.72 62.55 0.96
CA ALA A 20 6.31 61.32 0.43
C ALA A 20 6.86 60.45 1.59
N PRO A 21 6.58 59.14 1.63
CA PRO A 21 7.28 58.24 2.54
C PRO A 21 8.73 58.10 2.08
N THR A 22 9.67 58.40 2.97
CA THR A 22 11.10 58.22 2.71
C THR A 22 11.46 56.74 2.75
N GLU A 23 11.90 56.20 1.62
CA GLU A 23 12.43 54.83 1.54
C GLU A 23 13.73 54.72 2.33
N SER A 24 13.60 54.26 3.58
CA SER A 24 14.72 53.81 4.41
C SER A 24 15.28 52.49 3.85
N THR A 25 16.08 52.60 2.79
CA THR A 25 16.90 51.51 2.25
C THR A 25 18.10 51.23 3.17
N GLY A 26 17.80 50.71 4.37
CA GLY A 26 18.80 49.99 5.14
C GLY A 26 19.33 48.80 4.32
N PRO A 27 20.61 48.40 4.49
CA PRO A 27 21.13 47.25 3.76
C PRO A 27 20.33 46.01 4.13
N GLN A 28 19.49 45.52 3.21
CA GLN A 28 18.95 44.17 3.33
C GLN A 28 20.14 43.22 3.46
N ALA A 29 20.15 42.41 4.52
CA ALA A 29 21.12 41.32 4.62
C ALA A 29 21.02 40.48 3.34
N PRO A 30 22.16 40.11 2.72
CA PRO A 30 22.12 39.32 1.49
C PRO A 30 21.28 38.06 1.73
N PRO A 31 20.47 37.61 0.74
CA PRO A 31 19.59 36.47 0.91
C PRO A 31 20.39 35.28 1.44
N THR A 32 19.95 34.74 2.58
CA THR A 32 20.70 33.71 3.30
C THR A 32 20.60 32.41 2.52
N LYS A 33 21.61 32.16 1.68
CA LYS A 33 21.68 30.98 0.83
C LYS A 33 21.66 29.71 1.67
N ILE A 34 20.72 28.84 1.38
CA ILE A 34 20.52 27.54 2.03
C ILE A 34 21.47 26.52 1.41
N LEU A 35 22.11 25.71 2.26
CA LEU A 35 23.09 24.70 1.86
C LEU A 35 23.01 23.49 2.80
N ILE A 36 22.33 22.44 2.36
CA ILE A 36 21.98 21.29 3.22
C ILE A 36 23.21 20.43 3.60
N TYR A 37 24.19 20.26 2.70
CA TYR A 37 25.39 19.45 2.95
C TYR A 37 26.64 20.28 3.30
N GLN A 38 26.46 21.38 4.03
CA GLN A 38 27.56 22.28 4.39
C GLN A 38 28.61 21.61 5.28
N THR A 39 28.19 20.76 6.22
CA THR A 39 29.09 20.09 7.18
C THR A 39 29.96 19.06 6.46
N LEU A 40 29.35 18.27 5.57
CA LEU A 40 30.01 17.28 4.73
C LEU A 40 31.02 17.93 3.77
N ILE A 41 30.65 19.00 3.07
CA ILE A 41 31.59 19.73 2.19
C ILE A 41 32.77 20.29 3.01
N SER A 42 32.51 20.82 4.19
CA SER A 42 33.57 21.37 5.07
C SER A 42 34.52 20.27 5.57
N PHE A 43 33.98 19.11 5.96
CA PHE A 43 34.76 17.92 6.30
C PHE A 43 35.60 17.42 5.12
N LEU A 44 35.03 17.29 3.92
CA LEU A 44 35.76 16.80 2.74
C LEU A 44 36.91 17.74 2.35
N LYS A 45 36.73 19.06 2.47
CA LYS A 45 37.79 20.07 2.29
C LYS A 45 38.92 19.91 3.33
N ALA A 46 38.58 19.67 4.58
CA ALA A 46 39.56 19.42 5.64
C ALA A 46 40.32 18.10 5.42
N ALA A 47 39.61 17.02 5.09
CA ALA A 47 40.18 15.71 4.80
C ALA A 47 41.13 15.73 3.60
N CYS A 48 40.77 16.45 2.52
CA CYS A 48 41.65 16.70 1.37
C CYS A 48 42.95 17.43 1.75
N SER A 49 42.91 18.25 2.79
CA SER A 49 44.06 19.03 3.28
C SER A 49 44.94 18.23 4.24
N ALA A 50 44.36 17.30 5.01
CA ALA A 50 45.01 16.62 6.13
C ALA A 50 45.46 15.18 5.84
N ARG A 51 44.66 14.38 5.13
CA ARG A 51 44.86 12.91 5.03
C ARG A 51 45.50 12.43 3.74
N VAL A 52 45.57 13.26 2.70
CA VAL A 52 46.01 12.81 1.37
C VAL A 52 47.54 12.81 1.24
N SER A 53 48.17 12.01 2.09
CA SER A 53 49.59 11.70 2.07
C SER A 53 50.03 11.22 0.68
N GLY A 54 50.88 12.01 0.01
CA GLY A 54 51.39 11.72 -1.33
C GLY A 54 50.78 12.55 -2.47
N ARG A 55 49.74 13.38 -2.25
CA ARG A 55 49.28 14.33 -3.29
C ARG A 55 50.00 15.68 -3.21
N SER A 56 50.29 16.25 -4.37
CA SER A 56 50.91 17.58 -4.50
C SER A 56 49.94 18.70 -4.09
N ARG A 57 50.49 19.85 -3.65
CA ARG A 57 49.71 21.06 -3.32
C ARG A 57 48.74 21.48 -4.44
N ASN A 58 49.14 21.29 -5.70
CA ASN A 58 48.32 21.59 -6.88
C ASN A 58 47.10 20.66 -7.01
N GLN A 59 47.22 19.39 -6.62
CA GLN A 59 46.11 18.44 -6.60
C GLN A 59 45.11 18.78 -5.49
N ILE A 60 45.57 19.14 -4.29
CA ILE A 60 44.70 19.55 -3.17
C ILE A 60 43.87 20.79 -3.55
N VAL A 61 44.52 21.81 -4.12
CA VAL A 61 43.83 23.03 -4.60
C VAL A 61 42.80 22.71 -5.70
N ARG A 62 43.07 21.74 -6.59
CA ARG A 62 42.11 21.33 -7.62
C ARG A 62 40.86 20.68 -7.01
N LEU A 63 41.02 19.82 -6.00
CA LEU A 63 39.91 19.16 -5.31
C LEU A 63 39.06 20.15 -4.52
N GLN A 64 39.69 21.08 -3.81
CA GLN A 64 38.98 22.13 -3.07
C GLN A 64 38.10 22.98 -4.00
N ARG A 65 38.60 23.37 -5.19
CA ARG A 65 37.79 24.08 -6.20
C ARG A 65 36.59 23.28 -6.71
N VAL A 66 36.69 21.95 -6.80
CA VAL A 66 35.55 21.09 -7.17
C VAL A 66 34.49 21.12 -6.07
N LEU A 67 34.90 20.99 -4.80
CA LEU A 67 34.02 21.12 -3.64
C LEU A 67 33.42 22.54 -3.48
N ASP A 68 34.15 23.58 -3.85
CA ASP A 68 33.62 24.96 -3.96
C ASP A 68 32.58 25.09 -5.09
N GLY A 69 32.80 24.44 -6.22
CA GLY A 69 31.85 24.37 -7.34
C GLY A 69 30.51 23.77 -6.92
N TYR A 70 30.54 22.64 -6.18
CA TYR A 70 29.32 22.06 -5.61
C TYR A 70 28.64 22.99 -4.62
N LEU A 71 29.40 23.62 -3.71
CA LEU A 71 28.86 24.59 -2.76
C LEU A 71 28.10 25.73 -3.45
N ILE A 72 28.64 26.27 -4.53
CA ILE A 72 27.98 27.32 -5.33
C ILE A 72 26.73 26.77 -6.04
N SER A 73 26.85 25.62 -6.72
CA SER A 73 25.77 25.01 -7.51
C SER A 73 24.55 24.59 -6.68
N MET A 74 24.78 24.15 -5.45
CA MET A 74 23.73 23.73 -4.52
C MET A 74 23.13 24.89 -3.73
N SER A 75 23.87 25.99 -3.57
CA SER A 75 23.41 27.14 -2.81
C SER A 75 22.12 27.70 -3.43
N SER A 76 21.07 27.83 -2.62
CA SER A 76 19.74 28.21 -3.10
C SER A 76 19.10 29.27 -2.20
N GLU A 77 18.32 30.16 -2.79
CA GLU A 77 17.48 31.11 -2.07
C GLU A 77 16.09 30.53 -1.76
N SER A 78 15.68 29.48 -2.50
CA SER A 78 14.49 28.68 -2.24
C SER A 78 14.83 27.43 -1.40
N VAL A 79 14.07 27.22 -0.32
CA VAL A 79 14.13 26.00 0.51
C VAL A 79 13.77 24.77 -0.34
N VAL A 80 12.79 24.90 -1.22
CA VAL A 80 12.28 23.81 -2.07
C VAL A 80 13.36 23.32 -3.03
N ASP A 81 14.04 24.25 -3.71
CA ASP A 81 15.16 23.92 -4.61
C ASP A 81 16.37 23.35 -3.85
N ALA A 82 16.64 23.84 -2.64
CA ALA A 82 17.71 23.30 -1.79
C ALA A 82 17.43 21.83 -1.42
N VAL A 83 16.19 21.53 -1.04
CA VAL A 83 15.73 20.17 -0.72
C VAL A 83 15.75 19.29 -1.97
N ALA A 84 15.21 19.73 -3.12
CA ALA A 84 15.22 18.98 -4.37
C ALA A 84 16.65 18.59 -4.80
N LYS A 85 17.61 19.53 -4.77
CA LYS A 85 19.01 19.27 -5.15
C LYS A 85 19.79 18.40 -4.15
N SER A 86 19.23 18.14 -2.96
CA SER A 86 19.97 17.55 -1.84
C SER A 86 20.38 16.10 -2.07
N LEU A 87 19.52 15.24 -2.64
CA LEU A 87 19.83 13.82 -2.83
C LEU A 87 20.95 13.61 -3.86
N GLU A 88 20.94 14.36 -4.96
CA GLU A 88 21.96 14.24 -6.00
C GLU A 88 23.32 14.79 -5.54
N CYS A 89 23.30 15.87 -4.76
CA CYS A 89 24.47 16.32 -4.00
C CYS A 89 25.01 15.20 -3.10
N ARG A 90 24.14 14.54 -2.30
CA ARG A 90 24.55 13.50 -1.35
C ARG A 90 25.29 12.37 -2.07
N LYS A 91 24.75 11.88 -3.20
CA LYS A 91 25.41 10.86 -4.04
C LYS A 91 26.80 11.34 -4.46
N THR A 92 26.87 12.50 -5.11
CA THR A 92 28.11 13.09 -5.64
C THR A 92 29.19 13.26 -4.56
N LEU A 93 28.82 13.72 -3.35
CA LEU A 93 29.77 13.90 -2.24
C LEU A 93 30.21 12.57 -1.61
N LEU A 94 29.35 11.54 -1.61
CA LEU A 94 29.70 10.20 -1.15
C LEU A 94 30.59 9.45 -2.16
N GLU A 95 30.34 9.61 -3.45
CA GLU A 95 31.22 9.12 -4.53
C GLU A 95 32.60 9.75 -4.41
N PHE A 96 32.67 11.08 -4.29
CA PHE A 96 33.92 11.79 -4.02
C PHE A 96 34.63 11.23 -2.77
N ALA A 97 33.91 11.01 -1.67
CA ALA A 97 34.48 10.42 -0.46
C ALA A 97 35.03 8.99 -0.70
N SER A 98 34.35 8.19 -1.53
CA SER A 98 34.74 6.83 -1.90
C SER A 98 36.02 6.80 -2.74
N GLU A 99 36.08 7.59 -3.83
CA GLU A 99 37.28 7.75 -4.68
C GLU A 99 38.52 8.20 -3.90
N HIS A 100 38.33 8.86 -2.76
CA HIS A 100 39.38 9.40 -1.90
C HIS A 100 39.67 8.55 -0.67
N GLY A 101 39.05 7.37 -0.53
CA GLY A 101 39.29 6.43 0.56
C GLY A 101 38.77 6.90 1.94
N LEU A 102 37.82 7.84 1.97
CA LEU A 102 37.29 8.46 3.19
C LEU A 102 36.08 7.71 3.77
N THR A 103 35.58 6.66 3.12
CA THR A 103 34.38 5.89 3.55
C THR A 103 34.52 5.23 4.93
N GLY A 104 35.74 4.94 5.36
CA GLY A 104 36.05 4.42 6.70
C GLY A 104 36.21 5.48 7.78
N ASP A 105 36.12 6.77 7.46
CA ASP A 105 36.36 7.86 8.40
C ASP A 105 35.19 8.03 9.40
N PRO A 106 35.41 7.95 10.72
CA PRO A 106 34.35 8.23 11.70
C PRO A 106 33.74 9.63 11.55
N ASP A 107 34.56 10.62 11.18
CA ASP A 107 34.14 12.02 11.05
C ASP A 107 33.20 12.24 9.84
N LEU A 108 33.36 11.46 8.76
CA LEU A 108 32.44 11.47 7.62
C LEU A 108 31.01 11.13 8.05
N ARG A 109 30.86 10.11 8.92
CA ARG A 109 29.55 9.69 9.45
C ARG A 109 28.94 10.74 10.38
N HIS A 110 29.77 11.46 11.13
CA HIS A 110 29.31 12.57 11.98
C HIS A 110 28.78 13.73 11.13
N SER A 111 29.53 14.17 10.11
CA SER A 111 29.10 15.23 9.21
C SER A 111 27.82 14.89 8.44
N LEU A 112 27.68 13.65 7.97
CA LEU A 112 26.45 13.18 7.32
C LEU A 112 25.22 13.30 8.25
N ARG A 113 25.34 12.88 9.52
CA ARG A 113 24.23 12.98 10.48
C ARG A 113 23.83 14.42 10.80
N ALA A 114 24.79 15.34 10.84
CA ALA A 114 24.51 16.76 11.05
C ALA A 114 23.70 17.35 9.88
N ASP A 115 24.12 17.06 8.65
CA ASP A 115 23.45 17.52 7.43
C ASP A 115 22.09 16.80 7.21
N GLU A 116 21.93 15.54 7.63
CA GLU A 116 20.63 14.84 7.70
C GLU A 116 19.64 15.56 8.63
N GLY A 117 20.10 16.07 9.78
CA GLY A 117 19.30 16.91 10.67
C GLY A 117 18.89 18.25 10.04
N SER A 118 19.78 18.88 9.27
CA SER A 118 19.47 20.07 8.47
C SER A 118 18.41 19.76 7.40
N LEU A 119 18.55 18.66 6.65
CA LEU A 119 17.59 18.23 5.65
C LEU A 119 16.19 18.03 6.24
N VAL A 120 16.08 17.32 7.37
CA VAL A 120 14.79 17.14 8.07
C VAL A 120 14.20 18.48 8.49
N THR A 121 15.01 19.39 9.02
CA THR A 121 14.56 20.73 9.43
C THR A 121 13.96 21.49 8.23
N HIS A 122 14.65 21.51 7.09
CA HIS A 122 14.15 22.16 5.88
C HIS A 122 12.89 21.48 5.32
N ILE A 123 12.83 20.15 5.26
CA ILE A 123 11.63 19.41 4.86
C ILE A 123 10.43 19.77 5.76
N THR A 124 10.61 19.79 7.09
CA THR A 124 9.52 20.15 8.01
C THR A 124 9.08 21.61 7.86
N SER A 125 9.99 22.54 7.56
CA SER A 125 9.63 23.94 7.31
C SER A 125 8.75 24.14 6.06
N ILE A 126 8.90 23.28 5.04
CA ILE A 126 8.01 23.26 3.87
C ILE A 126 6.60 22.85 4.28
N PHE A 127 6.48 21.85 5.17
CA PHE A 127 5.18 21.32 5.62
C PHE A 127 4.34 22.30 6.46
N ASP A 128 4.95 23.37 6.97
CA ASP A 128 4.30 24.40 7.77
C ASP A 128 4.10 25.73 7.01
N SER A 129 4.60 25.83 5.77
CA SER A 129 4.47 27.01 4.91
C SER A 129 3.60 26.72 3.69
N LYS A 130 2.42 27.36 3.62
CA LYS A 130 1.54 27.28 2.44
C LYS A 130 2.20 27.80 1.16
N ALA A 131 3.12 28.76 1.27
CA ALA A 131 3.87 29.27 0.13
C ALA A 131 4.83 28.19 -0.39
N ALA A 132 5.62 27.57 0.50
CA ALA A 132 6.52 26.48 0.11
C ALA A 132 5.76 25.24 -0.39
N GLU A 133 4.58 24.92 0.18
CA GLU A 133 3.70 23.87 -0.36
C GLU A 133 3.24 24.21 -1.80
N HIS A 134 2.90 25.46 -2.08
CA HIS A 134 2.56 25.90 -3.44
C HIS A 134 3.76 25.79 -4.39
N ASP A 135 4.94 26.25 -3.97
CA ASP A 135 6.18 26.18 -4.76
C ASP A 135 6.55 24.72 -5.09
N VAL A 136 6.39 23.79 -4.14
CA VAL A 136 6.56 22.34 -4.39
C VAL A 136 5.61 21.83 -5.46
N LEU A 137 4.33 22.24 -5.42
CA LEU A 137 3.32 21.77 -6.38
C LEU A 137 3.47 22.39 -7.78
N ASN A 138 4.27 23.46 -7.90
CA ASN A 138 4.66 24.06 -9.18
C ASN A 138 6.00 23.50 -9.70
N LEU A 139 6.62 22.52 -9.04
CA LEU A 139 7.82 21.88 -9.56
C LEU A 139 7.50 21.05 -10.81
N GLU A 140 8.36 21.19 -11.82
CA GLU A 140 8.29 20.43 -13.07
C GLU A 140 9.59 19.65 -13.33
N GLY A 141 9.56 18.77 -14.34
CA GLY A 141 10.75 18.12 -14.87
C GLY A 141 11.56 17.36 -13.81
N ASP A 142 12.87 17.57 -13.82
CA ASP A 142 13.80 16.85 -12.94
C ASP A 142 13.73 17.36 -11.49
N SER A 143 13.44 18.64 -11.27
CA SER A 143 13.26 19.20 -9.92
C SER A 143 12.12 18.52 -9.16
N ALA A 144 10.99 18.24 -9.85
CA ALA A 144 9.88 17.48 -9.27
C ALA A 144 10.29 16.04 -8.93
N GLN A 145 11.01 15.36 -9.81
CA GLN A 145 11.50 14.00 -9.57
C GLN A 145 12.46 13.95 -8.38
N CYS A 146 13.45 14.83 -8.35
CA CYS A 146 14.42 14.90 -7.27
C CYS A 146 13.75 15.23 -5.94
N PHE A 147 12.72 16.09 -5.92
CA PHE A 147 11.96 16.36 -4.71
C PHE A 147 11.17 15.12 -4.24
N LEU A 148 10.47 14.41 -5.13
CA LEU A 148 9.81 13.14 -4.81
C LEU A 148 10.80 12.12 -4.21
N ASP A 149 11.97 11.96 -4.83
CA ASP A 149 13.01 11.01 -4.42
C ASP A 149 13.62 11.39 -3.05
N VAL A 150 13.83 12.68 -2.79
CA VAL A 150 14.34 13.18 -1.49
C VAL A 150 13.37 12.90 -0.35
N ILE A 151 12.07 13.19 -0.54
CA ILE A 151 11.08 12.95 0.52
C ILE A 151 10.88 11.44 0.73
N GLN A 152 10.91 10.64 -0.34
CA GLN A 152 10.82 9.18 -0.23
C GLN A 152 12.04 8.55 0.46
N ASP A 153 13.26 8.99 0.15
CA ASP A 153 14.49 8.55 0.85
C ASP A 153 14.44 8.92 2.36
N ALA A 154 13.95 10.12 2.69
CA ALA A 154 13.76 10.53 4.09
C ALA A 154 12.71 9.69 4.83
N LEU A 155 11.70 9.16 4.13
CA LEU A 155 10.69 8.26 4.67
C LEU A 155 11.22 6.83 4.83
N ASP A 156 11.84 6.26 3.79
CA ASP A 156 12.40 4.91 3.80
C ASP A 156 13.54 4.75 4.83
N ARG A 157 14.32 5.82 5.09
CA ARG A 157 15.31 5.87 6.19
C ARG A 157 14.71 6.16 7.57
N GLY A 158 13.41 6.45 7.65
CA GLY A 158 12.69 6.76 8.88
C GLY A 158 13.01 8.14 9.49
N PHE A 159 13.70 9.03 8.78
CA PHE A 159 14.15 10.33 9.33
C PHE A 159 13.00 11.22 9.84
N LEU A 160 11.80 11.07 9.27
CA LEU A 160 10.59 11.76 9.71
C LEU A 160 9.91 11.03 10.89
N MET A 161 10.65 10.93 12.01
CA MET A 161 10.28 10.16 13.22
C MET A 161 8.91 10.51 13.82
N ALA A 162 8.45 11.75 13.67
CA ALA A 162 7.12 12.16 14.14
C ALA A 162 6.04 11.69 13.15
N GLN A 163 5.07 10.90 13.62
CA GLN A 163 3.97 10.36 12.80
C GLN A 163 3.25 11.45 11.96
N GLN A 164 3.08 12.65 12.52
CA GLN A 164 2.49 13.79 11.82
C GLN A 164 3.35 14.30 10.65
N HIS A 165 4.69 14.27 10.77
CA HIS A 165 5.59 14.66 9.68
C HIS A 165 5.54 13.63 8.54
N ALA A 166 5.57 12.33 8.85
CA ALA A 166 5.40 11.29 7.84
C ALA A 166 4.05 11.42 7.10
N GLN A 167 2.95 11.67 7.82
CA GLN A 167 1.63 11.93 7.20
C GLN A 167 1.62 13.16 6.29
N LYS A 168 2.27 14.27 6.69
CA LYS A 168 2.40 15.47 5.83
C LYS A 168 3.26 15.17 4.59
N ALA A 169 4.35 14.41 4.74
CA ALA A 169 5.23 13.98 3.65
C ALA A 169 4.49 13.12 2.61
N HIS A 170 3.79 12.08 3.05
CA HIS A 170 2.96 11.23 2.19
C HIS A 170 1.90 12.03 1.43
N ARG A 171 1.24 12.98 2.12
CA ARG A 171 0.27 13.88 1.48
C ARG A 171 0.93 14.77 0.42
N LEU A 172 2.14 15.27 0.66
CA LEU A 172 2.86 16.14 -0.26
C LEU A 172 3.37 15.36 -1.49
N ILE A 173 4.02 14.21 -1.29
CA ILE A 173 4.42 13.28 -2.36
C ILE A 173 3.22 12.98 -3.25
N ARG A 174 2.09 12.55 -2.66
CA ARG A 174 0.89 12.21 -3.43
C ARG A 174 0.37 13.39 -4.25
N LYS A 175 0.23 14.59 -3.66
CA LYS A 175 -0.21 15.77 -4.42
C LYS A 175 0.76 16.12 -5.57
N LEU A 176 2.07 16.06 -5.32
CA LEU A 176 3.08 16.35 -6.34
C LEU A 176 3.04 15.29 -7.46
N SER A 177 2.95 14.00 -7.12
CA SER A 177 2.77 12.90 -8.08
C SER A 177 1.50 13.05 -8.92
N GLU A 178 0.37 13.43 -8.31
CA GLU A 178 -0.89 13.72 -9.02
C GLU A 178 -0.75 14.94 -9.97
N ALA A 179 0.06 15.94 -9.61
CA ALA A 179 0.31 17.14 -10.42
C ALA A 179 1.26 16.87 -11.61
N CYS A 180 2.46 16.34 -11.34
CA CYS A 180 3.55 16.17 -12.31
C CYS A 180 3.59 14.81 -13.04
N ASP A 181 2.66 13.90 -12.71
CA ASP A 181 2.52 12.57 -13.35
C ASP A 181 3.74 11.63 -13.16
N LYS A 182 4.48 11.81 -12.05
CA LYS A 182 5.68 11.06 -11.67
C LYS A 182 5.53 10.36 -10.32
N LEU A 183 6.32 9.32 -10.09
CA LEU A 183 6.44 8.62 -8.81
C LEU A 183 7.90 8.65 -8.33
N PRO A 184 8.16 8.50 -7.02
CA PRO A 184 9.54 8.40 -6.55
C PRO A 184 10.26 7.23 -7.22
N SER A 185 11.48 7.46 -7.67
CA SER A 185 12.28 6.52 -8.48
C SER A 185 12.52 5.19 -7.75
N SER A 186 12.54 5.19 -6.41
CA SER A 186 12.72 4.00 -5.58
C SER A 186 11.53 3.03 -5.57
N LEU A 187 10.38 3.41 -6.14
CA LEU A 187 9.25 2.48 -6.34
C LEU A 187 9.43 1.60 -7.58
N PHE A 188 10.26 2.00 -8.54
CA PHE A 188 10.45 1.24 -9.78
C PHE A 188 11.48 0.13 -9.59
N ILE A 189 11.14 -1.07 -10.06
CA ILE A 189 11.99 -2.26 -10.00
C ILE A 189 12.30 -2.73 -11.43
N THR A 190 13.42 -3.45 -11.58
CA THR A 190 13.85 -4.02 -12.87
C THR A 190 14.09 -5.52 -12.72
N GLY A 191 13.99 -6.28 -13.81
CA GLY A 191 14.20 -7.73 -13.80
C GLY A 191 12.96 -8.59 -13.54
N VAL A 192 11.76 -8.00 -13.55
CA VAL A 192 10.51 -8.77 -13.66
C VAL A 192 10.51 -9.52 -15.00
N SER A 193 10.28 -10.83 -14.96
CA SER A 193 10.44 -11.71 -16.12
C SER A 193 9.49 -12.91 -16.08
N GLY A 194 9.51 -13.77 -17.10
CA GLY A 194 8.72 -15.01 -17.12
C GLY A 194 7.20 -14.82 -17.08
N ARG A 195 6.70 -13.63 -17.46
CA ARG A 195 5.26 -13.35 -17.51
C ARG A 195 4.58 -14.23 -18.55
N GLY A 196 3.47 -14.86 -18.18
CA GLY A 196 2.60 -15.56 -19.14
C GLY A 196 2.06 -14.63 -20.25
N GLU A 197 1.76 -15.21 -21.42
CA GLU A 197 1.16 -14.50 -22.56
C GLU A 197 -0.29 -14.05 -22.26
N HIS A 198 -1.00 -14.81 -21.42
CA HIS A 198 -2.37 -14.53 -21.01
C HIS A 198 -2.44 -14.23 -19.52
N PRO A 199 -3.37 -13.34 -19.09
CA PRO A 199 -3.56 -13.06 -17.67
C PRO A 199 -4.15 -14.27 -16.95
N THR A 200 -3.59 -14.59 -15.79
CA THR A 200 -4.09 -15.67 -14.92
C THR A 200 -5.44 -15.29 -14.32
N PHE A 201 -5.67 -14.00 -14.04
CA PHE A 201 -6.96 -13.48 -13.61
C PHE A 201 -7.32 -12.18 -14.35
N GLY A 202 -8.61 -12.01 -14.66
CA GLY A 202 -9.14 -10.81 -15.29
C GLY A 202 -10.37 -10.29 -14.55
N GLY A 203 -10.30 -9.06 -14.04
CA GLY A 203 -11.37 -8.43 -13.26
C GLY A 203 -11.72 -7.03 -13.75
N GLY A 204 -12.64 -6.37 -13.03
CA GLY A 204 -13.07 -5.00 -13.34
C GLY A 204 -11.98 -3.93 -13.14
N PHE A 205 -10.97 -4.22 -12.31
CA PHE A 205 -9.86 -3.31 -11.99
C PHE A 205 -8.60 -3.54 -12.84
N GLY A 206 -8.49 -4.67 -13.55
CA GLY A 206 -7.27 -5.00 -14.28
C GLY A 206 -7.15 -6.45 -14.73
N SER A 207 -5.97 -6.75 -15.28
CA SER A 207 -5.47 -8.10 -15.54
C SER A 207 -4.32 -8.39 -14.57
N VAL A 208 -4.29 -9.58 -13.99
CA VAL A 208 -3.19 -10.07 -13.15
C VAL A 208 -2.48 -11.21 -13.87
N TYR A 209 -1.17 -11.10 -13.99
CA TYR A 209 -0.30 -12.12 -14.59
C TYR A 209 0.61 -12.71 -13.52
N ARG A 210 0.85 -14.02 -13.56
CA ARG A 210 1.98 -14.62 -12.83
C ARG A 210 3.28 -14.32 -13.59
N ALA A 211 4.31 -13.92 -12.85
CA ALA A 211 5.65 -13.60 -13.33
C ALA A 211 6.70 -14.01 -12.28
N SER A 212 7.97 -13.72 -12.54
CA SER A 212 9.11 -13.99 -11.64
C SER A 212 9.90 -12.70 -11.37
N TYR A 213 10.33 -12.52 -10.12
CA TYR A 213 11.23 -11.45 -9.68
C TYR A 213 12.14 -12.00 -8.58
N ASP A 214 13.46 -11.77 -8.66
CA ASP A 214 14.47 -12.39 -7.79
C ASP A 214 14.30 -13.92 -7.61
N ASN A 215 13.95 -14.62 -8.70
CA ASN A 215 13.62 -16.06 -8.74
C ASN A 215 12.42 -16.49 -7.87
N LYS A 216 11.57 -15.54 -7.44
CA LYS A 216 10.34 -15.81 -6.69
C LYS A 216 9.10 -15.52 -7.54
N PRO A 217 8.01 -16.29 -7.38
CA PRO A 217 6.77 -16.02 -8.11
C PRO A 217 6.13 -14.72 -7.60
N VAL A 218 5.76 -13.85 -8.53
CA VAL A 218 5.10 -12.56 -8.25
C VAL A 218 3.82 -12.40 -9.07
N ALA A 219 2.89 -11.62 -8.54
CA ALA A 219 1.71 -11.15 -9.24
C ALA A 219 2.01 -9.77 -9.85
N LEU A 220 1.81 -9.65 -11.16
CA LEU A 220 1.95 -8.42 -11.93
C LEU A 220 0.54 -7.92 -12.31
N LYS A 221 0.04 -6.93 -11.57
CA LYS A 221 -1.30 -6.33 -11.75
C LYS A 221 -1.21 -5.13 -12.68
N VAL A 222 -1.95 -5.18 -13.78
CA VAL A 222 -1.99 -4.13 -14.81
C VAL A 222 -3.43 -3.64 -14.99
N MET A 223 -3.65 -2.34 -14.86
CA MET A 223 -4.96 -1.74 -15.13
C MET A 223 -5.31 -1.85 -16.62
N ARG A 224 -6.53 -2.28 -16.94
CA ARG A 224 -6.94 -2.50 -18.34
C ARG A 224 -7.27 -1.19 -19.03
N HIS A 225 -6.65 -0.97 -20.19
CA HIS A 225 -6.99 0.11 -21.11
C HIS A 225 -8.17 -0.30 -21.98
N PHE A 226 -9.34 0.32 -21.76
CA PHE A 226 -10.50 0.18 -22.64
C PHE A 226 -10.88 1.49 -23.34
N VAL A 227 -10.14 2.59 -23.12
CA VAL A 227 -10.50 3.91 -23.63
C VAL A 227 -9.27 4.65 -24.19
N GLN A 228 -9.49 5.42 -25.26
CA GLN A 228 -8.48 6.24 -25.92
C GLN A 228 -8.50 7.69 -25.37
N GLY A 229 -7.35 8.36 -25.36
CA GLY A 229 -7.26 9.80 -25.09
C GLY A 229 -7.05 10.17 -23.62
N SER A 230 -7.75 11.21 -23.14
CA SER A 230 -7.51 11.90 -21.87
C SER A 230 -7.60 11.03 -20.62
N GLU A 231 -8.31 9.90 -20.69
CA GLU A 231 -8.47 8.98 -19.56
C GLU A 231 -7.17 8.24 -19.17
N LEU A 232 -6.17 8.18 -20.06
CA LEU A 232 -4.86 7.57 -19.73
C LEU A 232 -4.14 8.31 -18.59
N ARG A 233 -4.23 9.65 -18.54
CA ARG A 233 -3.68 10.44 -17.42
C ARG A 233 -4.45 10.15 -16.14
N GLU A 234 -5.78 10.03 -16.20
CA GLU A 234 -6.55 9.66 -15.01
C GLU A 234 -6.19 8.27 -14.49
N ILE A 235 -6.04 7.27 -15.37
CA ILE A 235 -5.63 5.91 -14.99
C ILE A 235 -4.24 5.93 -14.35
N ARG A 236 -3.31 6.71 -14.91
CA ARG A 236 -1.95 6.87 -14.36
C ARG A 236 -1.98 7.56 -12.99
N VAL A 237 -2.68 8.68 -12.84
CA VAL A 237 -2.90 9.37 -11.55
C VAL A 237 -3.53 8.43 -10.51
N LYS A 238 -4.51 7.61 -10.90
CA LYS A 238 -5.15 6.58 -10.07
C LYS A 238 -4.13 5.52 -9.60
N LEU A 239 -3.33 4.98 -10.51
CA LEU A 239 -2.26 4.01 -10.23
C LEU A 239 -1.16 4.60 -9.34
N CYS A 240 -0.72 5.83 -9.61
CA CYS A 240 0.26 6.54 -8.79
C CYS A 240 -0.22 6.67 -7.33
N ARG A 241 -1.48 7.05 -7.14
CA ARG A 241 -2.10 7.14 -5.81
C ARG A 241 -2.23 5.78 -5.12
N GLU A 242 -2.60 4.72 -5.84
CA GLU A 242 -2.66 3.35 -5.31
C GLU A 242 -1.28 2.86 -4.88
N ALA A 243 -0.28 2.96 -5.74
CA ALA A 243 1.09 2.52 -5.48
C ALA A 243 1.72 3.24 -4.28
N LEU A 244 1.50 4.55 -4.14
CA LEU A 244 1.96 5.32 -2.97
C LEU A 244 1.30 4.85 -1.68
N ILE A 245 -0.03 4.75 -1.64
CA ILE A 245 -0.77 4.27 -0.46
C ILE A 245 -0.32 2.85 -0.10
N TRP A 246 -0.15 1.97 -1.10
CA TRP A 246 0.23 0.58 -0.90
C TRP A 246 1.68 0.45 -0.38
N LYS A 247 2.62 1.24 -0.92
CA LYS A 247 4.02 1.33 -0.44
C LYS A 247 4.12 1.77 1.04
N GLU A 248 3.15 2.50 1.58
CA GLU A 248 3.15 2.87 3.00
C GLU A 248 2.78 1.70 3.94
N LEU A 249 2.09 0.68 3.45
CA LEU A 249 1.39 -0.32 4.27
C LEU A 249 2.24 -1.58 4.49
N HIS A 250 2.52 -1.84 5.77
CA HIS A 250 3.40 -2.91 6.24
C HIS A 250 2.73 -3.63 7.42
N HIS A 251 2.13 -4.79 7.17
CA HIS A 251 1.41 -5.59 8.16
C HIS A 251 1.22 -7.03 7.65
N PRO A 252 1.31 -8.08 8.50
CA PRO A 252 1.24 -9.48 8.04
C PRO A 252 -0.06 -9.84 7.29
N TYR A 253 -1.18 -9.18 7.62
CA TYR A 253 -2.48 -9.44 6.98
C TYR A 253 -2.83 -8.42 5.88
N ILE A 254 -1.83 -7.73 5.33
CA ILE A 254 -1.97 -6.84 4.16
C ILE A 254 -1.04 -7.35 3.08
N LEU A 255 -1.54 -7.49 1.85
CA LEU A 255 -0.73 -7.88 0.69
C LEU A 255 0.46 -6.92 0.55
N THR A 256 1.68 -7.45 0.50
CA THR A 256 2.89 -6.63 0.40
C THR A 256 3.07 -6.03 -0.99
N PHE A 257 3.46 -4.76 -1.06
CA PHE A 257 3.92 -4.11 -2.28
C PHE A 257 5.42 -4.39 -2.49
N ILE A 258 5.81 -4.88 -3.67
CA ILE A 258 7.22 -5.05 -4.04
C ILE A 258 7.71 -3.82 -4.81
N GLY A 259 6.93 -3.34 -5.78
CA GLY A 259 7.32 -2.19 -6.60
C GLY A 259 6.49 -2.06 -7.87
N ILE A 260 7.02 -1.26 -8.79
CA ILE A 260 6.42 -0.95 -10.10
C ILE A 260 7.33 -1.48 -11.19
N ASP A 261 6.75 -2.32 -12.04
CA ASP A 261 7.33 -2.70 -13.32
C ASP A 261 6.84 -1.72 -14.40
N GLN A 262 7.78 -1.27 -15.23
CA GLN A 262 7.50 -0.44 -16.42
C GLN A 262 7.94 -1.14 -17.72
N ASP A 263 8.65 -2.28 -17.62
CA ASP A 263 9.35 -2.88 -18.75
C ASP A 263 8.51 -4.00 -19.40
N SER A 264 7.72 -4.76 -18.63
CA SER A 264 6.93 -5.85 -19.23
C SER A 264 5.80 -5.36 -20.15
N PHE A 265 5.32 -4.13 -19.96
CA PHE A 265 4.18 -3.55 -20.69
C PHE A 265 4.50 -2.14 -21.22
N PRO A 266 4.92 -1.98 -22.50
CA PRO A 266 5.43 -0.70 -23.02
C PRO A 266 4.48 0.52 -22.94
N SER A 267 3.17 0.30 -22.75
CA SER A 267 2.16 1.35 -22.68
C SER A 267 1.64 1.65 -21.26
N THR A 268 2.08 0.92 -20.23
CA THR A 268 1.44 0.99 -18.90
C THR A 268 2.29 0.44 -17.77
N LEU A 269 2.08 0.95 -16.56
CA LEU A 269 2.77 0.49 -15.35
C LEU A 269 2.06 -0.75 -14.78
N GLY A 270 2.85 -1.73 -14.34
CA GLY A 270 2.38 -2.87 -13.57
C GLY A 270 2.77 -2.75 -12.11
N MET A 271 1.84 -3.00 -11.20
CA MET A 271 2.13 -3.10 -9.77
C MET A 271 2.49 -4.54 -9.42
N VAL A 272 3.55 -4.72 -8.63
CA VAL A 272 4.14 -6.02 -8.33
C VAL A 272 3.96 -6.36 -6.84
N SER A 273 3.47 -7.56 -6.56
CA SER A 273 3.31 -8.12 -5.22
C SER A 273 3.71 -9.62 -5.19
N PRO A 274 3.90 -10.24 -4.02
CA PRO A 274 4.12 -11.67 -3.94
C PRO A 274 2.95 -12.45 -4.56
N TRP A 275 3.25 -13.53 -5.27
CA TRP A 275 2.21 -14.42 -5.77
C TRP A 275 1.63 -15.25 -4.63
N MET A 276 0.30 -15.24 -4.50
CA MET A 276 -0.41 -15.93 -3.42
C MET A 276 -0.88 -17.31 -3.91
N GLU A 277 -0.08 -18.35 -3.66
CA GLU A 277 -0.25 -19.69 -4.25
C GLU A 277 -1.61 -20.35 -3.93
N HIS A 278 -2.21 -20.04 -2.78
CA HIS A 278 -3.53 -20.57 -2.39
C HIS A 278 -4.70 -19.73 -2.92
N GLY A 279 -4.41 -18.66 -3.69
CA GLY A 279 -5.41 -17.81 -4.34
C GLY A 279 -6.25 -17.00 -3.35
N THR A 280 -7.53 -16.85 -3.66
CA THR A 280 -8.51 -16.16 -2.78
C THR A 280 -8.94 -17.05 -1.62
N VAL A 281 -9.37 -16.45 -0.50
CA VAL A 281 -9.90 -17.20 0.65
C VAL A 281 -11.06 -18.12 0.27
N LEU A 282 -11.89 -17.73 -0.71
CA LEU A 282 -12.98 -18.56 -1.22
C LEU A 282 -12.47 -19.83 -1.92
N ASN A 283 -11.42 -19.70 -2.75
CA ASN A 283 -10.80 -20.85 -3.42
C ASN A 283 -10.11 -21.76 -2.40
N TYR A 284 -9.38 -21.18 -1.45
CA TYR A 284 -8.76 -21.91 -0.35
C TYR A 284 -9.80 -22.72 0.46
N LEU A 285 -10.88 -22.09 0.93
CA LEU A 285 -11.93 -22.74 1.73
C LEU A 285 -12.74 -23.79 0.95
N LYS A 286 -12.84 -23.64 -0.38
CA LYS A 286 -13.44 -24.65 -1.25
C LYS A 286 -12.61 -25.93 -1.34
N VAL A 287 -11.28 -25.82 -1.23
CA VAL A 287 -10.34 -26.96 -1.34
C VAL A 287 -10.04 -27.58 0.03
N HIS A 288 -9.82 -26.77 1.07
CA HIS A 288 -9.33 -27.23 2.38
C HIS A 288 -10.45 -27.36 3.42
N GLY A 289 -11.70 -27.06 3.05
CA GLY A 289 -12.82 -26.99 3.99
C GLY A 289 -12.83 -25.69 4.79
N ARG A 290 -13.65 -25.66 5.84
CA ARG A 290 -14.00 -24.43 6.59
C ARG A 290 -13.62 -24.43 8.06
N SER A 291 -12.86 -25.42 8.53
CA SER A 291 -12.38 -25.50 9.92
C SER A 291 -11.56 -24.28 10.34
N THR A 292 -10.87 -23.60 9.42
CA THR A 292 -10.02 -22.45 9.72
C THR A 292 -10.73 -21.09 9.56
N VAL A 293 -12.07 -21.04 9.41
CA VAL A 293 -12.78 -19.78 9.11
C VAL A 293 -12.61 -18.73 10.21
N ASP A 294 -12.73 -19.08 11.49
CA ASP A 294 -12.66 -18.09 12.57
C ASP A 294 -11.25 -17.50 12.71
N LYS A 295 -10.21 -18.34 12.59
CA LYS A 295 -8.81 -17.89 12.48
C LYS A 295 -8.66 -16.84 11.35
N LEU A 296 -9.16 -17.14 10.16
CA LEU A 296 -9.07 -16.24 9.01
C LEU A 296 -9.85 -14.94 9.24
N LEU A 297 -11.05 -15.00 9.82
CA LEU A 297 -11.82 -13.81 10.16
C LEU A 297 -11.09 -12.92 11.18
N TYR A 298 -10.39 -13.51 12.14
CA TYR A 298 -9.54 -12.78 13.09
C TYR A 298 -8.32 -12.12 12.42
N GLU A 299 -7.66 -12.79 11.46
CA GLU A 299 -6.58 -12.22 10.65
C GLU A 299 -7.08 -11.06 9.76
N ILE A 300 -8.21 -11.24 9.07
CA ILE A 300 -8.90 -10.23 8.25
C ILE A 300 -9.26 -9.00 9.10
N ALA A 301 -9.80 -9.20 10.31
CA ALA A 301 -10.15 -8.11 11.22
C ALA A 301 -8.92 -7.29 11.65
N GLN A 302 -7.79 -7.96 11.93
CA GLN A 302 -6.52 -7.28 12.26
C GLN A 302 -5.95 -6.51 11.07
N GLY A 303 -6.02 -7.06 9.86
CA GLY A 303 -5.70 -6.33 8.62
C GLY A 303 -6.56 -5.08 8.46
N LEU A 304 -7.88 -5.18 8.70
CA LEU A 304 -8.80 -4.06 8.58
C LEU A 304 -8.55 -2.98 9.66
N GLN A 305 -8.27 -3.39 10.90
CA GLN A 305 -7.85 -2.50 11.97
C GLN A 305 -6.58 -1.73 11.59
N TYR A 306 -5.60 -2.41 10.98
CA TYR A 306 -4.37 -1.78 10.51
C TYR A 306 -4.67 -0.71 9.45
N LEU A 307 -5.44 -1.02 8.40
CA LEU A 307 -5.84 -0.05 7.37
C LEU A 307 -6.49 1.20 7.98
N HIS A 308 -7.47 1.00 8.87
CA HIS A 308 -8.17 2.11 9.53
C HIS A 308 -7.23 2.95 10.42
N SER A 309 -6.28 2.32 11.12
CA SER A 309 -5.25 3.03 11.90
C SER A 309 -4.31 3.90 11.05
N ARG A 310 -4.19 3.58 9.75
CA ARG A 310 -3.45 4.34 8.74
C ARG A 310 -4.32 5.35 7.98
N ASN A 311 -5.58 5.53 8.37
CA ASN A 311 -6.60 6.33 7.65
C ASN A 311 -6.88 5.82 6.22
N VAL A 312 -6.69 4.53 5.96
CA VAL A 312 -7.02 3.88 4.69
C VAL A 312 -8.35 3.15 4.83
N VAL A 313 -9.28 3.43 3.94
CA VAL A 313 -10.55 2.68 3.79
C VAL A 313 -10.34 1.64 2.69
N HIS A 314 -10.79 0.40 2.91
CA HIS A 314 -10.69 -0.67 1.93
C HIS A 314 -11.71 -0.46 0.80
N GLY A 315 -12.99 -0.30 1.16
CA GLY A 315 -14.12 0.08 0.31
C GLY A 315 -14.61 -0.93 -0.74
N ASP A 316 -13.92 -2.06 -0.94
CA ASP A 316 -14.41 -3.25 -1.66
C ASP A 316 -14.00 -4.53 -0.89
N LEU A 317 -14.25 -4.57 0.43
CA LEU A 317 -13.90 -5.74 1.26
C LEU A 317 -14.88 -6.89 0.99
N ARG A 318 -14.36 -7.99 0.43
CA ARG A 318 -15.09 -9.23 0.09
C ARG A 318 -14.11 -10.38 -0.12
N GLY A 319 -14.54 -11.62 -0.04
CA GLY A 319 -13.68 -12.82 -0.12
C GLY A 319 -12.85 -12.93 -1.42
N ALA A 320 -13.29 -12.33 -2.52
CA ALA A 320 -12.50 -12.27 -3.75
C ALA A 320 -11.25 -11.36 -3.66
N ASN A 321 -11.23 -10.40 -2.72
CA ASN A 321 -10.13 -9.46 -2.49
C ASN A 321 -9.32 -9.81 -1.23
N ILE A 322 -9.50 -11.01 -0.69
CA ILE A 322 -8.75 -11.57 0.44
C ILE A 322 -7.97 -12.76 -0.11
N LEU A 323 -6.65 -12.68 -0.10
CA LEU A 323 -5.75 -13.71 -0.61
C LEU A 323 -5.15 -14.53 0.53
N ILE A 324 -4.73 -15.75 0.27
CA ILE A 324 -4.09 -16.64 1.26
C ILE A 324 -2.61 -16.81 0.91
N SER A 325 -1.74 -16.46 1.86
CA SER A 325 -0.28 -16.57 1.75
C SER A 325 0.23 -18.00 1.87
N GLU A 326 1.46 -18.25 1.41
CA GLU A 326 2.19 -19.51 1.61
C GLU A 326 2.29 -19.93 3.09
N ALA A 327 2.21 -18.97 4.02
CA ALA A 327 2.17 -19.21 5.47
C ALA A 327 0.75 -19.51 6.00
N TRP A 328 -0.23 -19.75 5.11
CA TRP A 328 -1.63 -20.01 5.41
C TRP A 328 -2.30 -18.89 6.23
N THR A 329 -1.95 -17.64 5.93
CA THR A 329 -2.54 -16.43 6.54
C THR A 329 -3.35 -15.62 5.52
N ALA A 330 -4.41 -14.97 5.97
CA ALA A 330 -5.19 -14.04 5.17
C ALA A 330 -4.44 -12.71 4.94
N CYS A 331 -4.41 -12.24 3.70
CA CYS A 331 -3.89 -10.94 3.30
C CYS A 331 -4.97 -10.15 2.56
N LEU A 332 -5.33 -8.96 3.04
CA LEU A 332 -6.22 -8.05 2.30
C LEU A 332 -5.49 -7.53 1.06
N ALA A 333 -6.19 -7.44 -0.07
CA ALA A 333 -5.72 -6.91 -1.35
C ALA A 333 -6.75 -5.91 -1.91
N ASP A 334 -6.38 -5.16 -2.96
CA ASP A 334 -7.31 -4.26 -3.68
C ASP A 334 -7.99 -3.18 -2.78
N PHE A 335 -7.33 -2.79 -1.68
CA PHE A 335 -7.73 -1.67 -0.81
C PHE A 335 -7.36 -0.31 -1.42
N GLY A 336 -8.02 0.77 -0.99
CA GLY A 336 -7.73 2.14 -1.44
C GLY A 336 -8.21 2.48 -2.87
N LEU A 337 -8.51 1.47 -3.70
CA LEU A 337 -9.13 1.59 -5.03
C LEU A 337 -10.50 2.29 -5.03
N SER A 338 -11.19 2.27 -3.90
CA SER A 338 -12.61 2.60 -3.82
C SER A 338 -12.91 4.09 -3.89
N ALA A 339 -12.02 4.94 -3.35
CA ALA A 339 -12.13 6.41 -3.43
C ALA A 339 -12.03 6.98 -4.86
N LEU A 340 -11.80 6.10 -5.85
CA LEU A 340 -11.70 6.42 -7.28
C LEU A 340 -12.89 5.86 -8.08
N ALA A 341 -13.77 5.09 -7.45
CA ALA A 341 -14.99 4.56 -8.07
C ALA A 341 -16.17 5.54 -7.98
N ASP A 342 -16.22 6.36 -6.94
CA ASP A 342 -17.44 7.06 -6.51
C ASP A 342 -17.92 8.18 -7.46
N THR A 343 -17.09 8.63 -8.43
CA THR A 343 -17.50 9.67 -9.41
C THR A 343 -18.22 9.15 -10.66
N THR A 344 -18.18 7.84 -10.95
CA THR A 344 -18.71 7.29 -12.23
C THR A 344 -19.44 5.93 -12.12
N SER A 345 -19.38 5.25 -10.97
CA SER A 345 -19.59 3.79 -10.93
C SER A 345 -21.02 3.25 -10.96
N LEU A 346 -22.06 4.10 -10.94
CA LEU A 346 -23.44 3.65 -11.19
C LEU A 346 -23.71 3.23 -12.66
N ARG A 347 -22.77 3.49 -13.59
CA ARG A 347 -22.94 3.21 -15.03
C ARG A 347 -22.17 2.00 -15.57
N SER A 348 -21.34 1.33 -14.76
CA SER A 348 -20.58 0.16 -15.23
C SER A 348 -21.31 -1.15 -14.91
N THR A 349 -22.03 -1.67 -15.91
CA THR A 349 -22.85 -2.90 -15.85
C THR A 349 -22.05 -4.20 -15.62
N LYS A 350 -20.72 -4.13 -15.43
CA LYS A 350 -19.85 -5.28 -15.14
C LYS A 350 -19.46 -5.42 -13.66
N ARG A 351 -20.12 -4.68 -12.75
CA ARG A 351 -19.89 -4.73 -11.29
C ARG A 351 -20.83 -5.66 -10.50
N SER A 352 -21.42 -6.68 -11.13
CA SER A 352 -22.42 -7.64 -10.58
C SER A 352 -22.01 -8.50 -9.36
N GLY A 353 -20.99 -8.09 -8.60
CA GLY A 353 -20.59 -8.73 -7.34
C GLY A 353 -20.65 -7.77 -6.16
N SER A 354 -19.95 -6.63 -6.22
CA SER A 354 -19.70 -5.75 -5.06
C SER A 354 -20.96 -5.27 -4.30
N LEU A 355 -22.13 -5.30 -4.95
CA LEU A 355 -23.42 -4.89 -4.38
C LEU A 355 -23.80 -5.62 -3.09
N TYR A 356 -23.49 -6.91 -2.96
CA TYR A 356 -23.88 -7.73 -1.79
C TYR A 356 -23.12 -7.35 -0.49
N TRP A 357 -21.96 -6.72 -0.59
CA TRP A 357 -21.16 -6.24 0.55
C TRP A 357 -21.32 -4.74 0.78
N MET A 358 -22.13 -4.05 -0.03
CA MET A 358 -22.26 -2.60 0.04
C MET A 358 -23.23 -2.17 1.13
N ALA A 359 -22.73 -1.32 2.03
CA ALA A 359 -23.49 -0.78 3.15
C ALA A 359 -24.66 0.12 2.69
N PRO A 360 -25.80 0.14 3.41
CA PRO A 360 -27.02 0.84 2.98
C PRO A 360 -26.83 2.35 2.74
N GLU A 361 -25.95 2.99 3.51
CA GLU A 361 -25.61 4.41 3.37
C GLU A 361 -24.86 4.77 2.08
N LEU A 362 -24.30 3.77 1.38
CA LEU A 362 -23.67 3.93 0.07
C LEU A 362 -24.65 3.68 -1.09
N ILE A 363 -25.78 3.02 -0.80
CA ILE A 363 -26.86 2.73 -1.76
C ILE A 363 -27.86 3.89 -1.78
N ASP A 364 -28.30 4.35 -0.61
CA ASP A 364 -29.19 5.49 -0.44
C ASP A 364 -28.72 6.39 0.72
N PRO A 365 -27.76 7.30 0.44
CA PRO A 365 -27.23 8.23 1.46
C PRO A 365 -28.32 9.12 2.08
N ASN A 366 -29.35 9.48 1.32
CA ASN A 366 -30.44 10.35 1.78
C ASN A 366 -31.26 9.67 2.88
N ARG A 367 -31.55 8.37 2.73
CA ARG A 367 -32.30 7.58 3.71
C ARG A 367 -31.47 7.21 4.94
N PHE A 368 -30.17 6.99 4.78
CA PHE A 368 -29.28 6.43 5.82
C PHE A 368 -28.25 7.42 6.38
N ARG A 369 -28.44 8.74 6.18
CA ARG A 369 -27.59 9.82 6.71
C ARG A 369 -26.11 9.67 6.34
N GLY A 370 -25.87 9.20 5.11
CA GLY A 370 -24.53 8.97 4.58
C GLY A 370 -24.10 10.01 3.55
N GLU A 371 -22.97 9.72 2.93
CA GLU A 371 -22.51 10.30 1.67
C GLU A 371 -22.21 9.13 0.71
N PHE A 372 -22.08 9.39 -0.59
CA PHE A 372 -21.53 8.42 -1.56
C PHE A 372 -20.01 8.25 -1.40
N LEU A 373 -19.53 8.17 -0.15
CA LEU A 373 -18.12 8.10 0.22
C LEU A 373 -17.90 6.87 1.10
N ARG A 374 -16.96 6.01 0.69
CA ARG A 374 -16.56 4.86 1.50
C ARG A 374 -15.92 5.31 2.82
N THR A 375 -16.38 4.73 3.93
CA THR A 375 -15.93 5.05 5.30
C THR A 375 -15.45 3.79 6.04
N PRO A 376 -14.69 3.94 7.15
CA PRO A 376 -14.38 2.82 8.04
C PRO A 376 -15.61 2.06 8.54
N ALA A 377 -16.74 2.75 8.75
CA ALA A 377 -18.00 2.12 9.15
C ALA A 377 -18.64 1.29 8.01
N SER A 378 -18.43 1.69 6.76
CA SER A 378 -18.88 0.89 5.60
C SER A 378 -18.01 -0.36 5.38
N ASP A 379 -16.71 -0.31 5.73
CA ASP A 379 -15.87 -1.51 5.73
C ASP A 379 -16.25 -2.49 6.84
N VAL A 380 -16.65 -2.01 8.03
CA VAL A 380 -17.13 -2.88 9.12
C VAL A 380 -18.43 -3.59 8.72
N TYR A 381 -19.33 -2.92 7.98
CA TYR A 381 -20.49 -3.57 7.37
C TYR A 381 -20.08 -4.66 6.40
N ALA A 382 -19.15 -4.36 5.47
CA ALA A 382 -18.64 -5.31 4.51
C ALA A 382 -17.94 -6.51 5.19
N PHE A 383 -17.25 -6.29 6.31
CA PHE A 383 -16.68 -7.36 7.15
C PHE A 383 -17.77 -8.27 7.75
N GLY A 384 -18.89 -7.73 8.20
CA GLY A 384 -20.06 -8.52 8.62
C GLY A 384 -20.59 -9.41 7.48
N CYS A 385 -20.65 -8.88 6.26
CA CYS A 385 -20.97 -9.68 5.06
C CYS A 385 -19.90 -10.76 4.75
N VAL A 386 -18.61 -10.47 4.93
CA VAL A 386 -17.50 -11.43 4.78
C VAL A 386 -17.60 -12.58 5.80
N CYS A 387 -18.08 -12.34 7.02
CA CYS A 387 -18.31 -13.41 8.00
C CYS A 387 -19.29 -14.47 7.46
N ILE A 388 -20.40 -14.05 6.84
CA ILE A 388 -21.35 -14.97 6.19
C ILE A 388 -20.75 -15.61 4.94
N GLU A 389 -20.00 -14.84 4.17
CA GLU A 389 -19.40 -15.29 2.92
C GLU A 389 -18.42 -16.46 3.13
N LEU A 390 -17.59 -16.40 4.17
CA LEU A 390 -16.61 -17.46 4.46
C LEU A 390 -17.27 -18.72 5.04
N TYR A 391 -18.25 -18.56 5.94
CA TYR A 391 -19.02 -19.69 6.48
C TYR A 391 -19.85 -20.41 5.41
N THR A 392 -20.49 -19.67 4.49
CA THR A 392 -21.33 -20.28 3.44
C THR A 392 -20.54 -20.62 2.16
N GLY A 393 -19.45 -19.93 1.88
CA GLY A 393 -18.76 -19.91 0.58
C GLY A 393 -19.56 -19.21 -0.54
N ARG A 394 -20.52 -18.34 -0.19
CA ARG A 394 -21.41 -17.63 -1.14
C ARG A 394 -21.63 -16.18 -0.68
N PRO A 395 -21.97 -15.24 -1.59
CA PRO A 395 -22.36 -13.89 -1.19
C PRO A 395 -23.55 -13.91 -0.20
N PRO A 396 -23.66 -12.96 0.73
CA PRO A 396 -24.92 -12.77 1.45
C PRO A 396 -26.03 -12.48 0.44
N PHE A 397 -27.24 -13.02 0.67
CA PHE A 397 -28.36 -12.96 -0.28
C PHE A 397 -28.13 -13.67 -1.63
N SER A 398 -27.23 -14.67 -1.70
CA SER A 398 -26.98 -15.46 -2.92
C SER A 398 -28.19 -16.18 -3.52
N GLU A 399 -29.29 -16.27 -2.78
CA GLU A 399 -30.57 -16.86 -3.19
C GLU A 399 -31.49 -15.89 -3.96
N VAL A 400 -31.13 -14.61 -4.08
CA VAL A 400 -31.90 -13.61 -4.85
C VAL A 400 -31.02 -12.81 -5.81
N SER A 401 -31.65 -12.14 -6.78
CA SER A 401 -30.96 -11.26 -7.73
C SER A 401 -30.41 -10.00 -7.07
N ASP A 402 -29.38 -9.39 -7.66
CA ASP A 402 -28.72 -8.16 -7.22
C ASP A 402 -29.73 -7.07 -6.79
N ILE A 403 -30.76 -6.82 -7.60
CA ILE A 403 -31.79 -5.81 -7.35
C ILE A 403 -32.64 -6.18 -6.12
N ALA A 404 -33.02 -7.45 -5.97
CA ALA A 404 -33.79 -7.92 -4.82
C ALA A 404 -32.96 -7.87 -3.53
N ALA A 405 -31.66 -8.19 -3.59
CA ALA A 405 -30.72 -8.05 -2.48
C ALA A 405 -30.59 -6.57 -2.05
N LEU A 406 -30.46 -5.64 -2.99
CA LEU A 406 -30.44 -4.20 -2.68
C LEU A 406 -31.72 -3.74 -1.96
N PHE A 407 -32.90 -4.15 -2.42
CA PHE A 407 -34.15 -3.83 -1.72
C PHE A 407 -34.22 -4.43 -0.30
N LYS A 408 -33.77 -5.68 -0.11
CA LYS A 408 -33.67 -6.31 1.21
C LYS A 408 -32.74 -5.52 2.15
N ILE A 409 -31.53 -5.19 1.68
CA ILE A 409 -30.54 -4.39 2.44
C ILE A 409 -31.13 -3.04 2.87
N LEU A 410 -31.75 -2.31 1.91
CA LEU A 410 -32.40 -1.02 2.15
C LEU A 410 -33.61 -1.11 3.09
N ASN A 411 -34.30 -2.25 3.15
CA ASN A 411 -35.41 -2.49 4.08
C ASN A 411 -34.95 -2.96 5.47
N GLY A 412 -33.64 -3.10 5.69
CA GLY A 412 -33.08 -3.54 6.97
C GLY A 412 -33.04 -5.06 7.14
N GLU A 413 -33.43 -5.84 6.12
CA GLU A 413 -33.27 -7.29 6.13
C GLU A 413 -31.78 -7.66 6.07
N ARG A 414 -31.43 -8.84 6.60
CA ARG A 414 -30.07 -9.40 6.62
C ARG A 414 -30.10 -10.87 6.22
N ALA A 415 -28.95 -11.40 5.79
CA ALA A 415 -28.78 -12.82 5.57
C ALA A 415 -29.00 -13.58 6.89
N GLN A 416 -29.37 -14.87 6.82
CA GLN A 416 -29.61 -15.70 8.00
C GLN A 416 -28.29 -16.23 8.59
N GLN A 417 -28.32 -16.63 9.87
CA GLN A 417 -27.18 -17.29 10.54
C GLN A 417 -26.81 -18.58 9.79
N PRO A 418 -25.52 -18.80 9.45
CA PRO A 418 -25.09 -20.02 8.78
C PRO A 418 -25.22 -21.26 9.69
N THR A 419 -26.16 -22.15 9.36
CA THR A 419 -26.42 -23.42 10.07
C THR A 419 -25.74 -24.64 9.42
N GLY A 420 -24.76 -24.40 8.54
CA GLY A 420 -24.04 -25.44 7.81
C GLY A 420 -22.98 -26.15 8.67
N THR A 421 -21.97 -26.74 8.01
CA THR A 421 -20.80 -27.33 8.68
C THR A 421 -19.52 -26.63 8.21
N PRO A 422 -18.78 -25.91 9.08
CA PRO A 422 -19.13 -25.60 10.47
C PRO A 422 -20.35 -24.66 10.55
N ALA A 423 -21.06 -24.71 11.67
CA ALA A 423 -22.12 -23.76 11.98
C ALA A 423 -21.51 -22.51 12.64
N MET A 424 -22.07 -21.34 12.37
CA MET A 424 -21.65 -20.11 13.04
C MET A 424 -22.18 -20.08 14.47
N SER A 425 -21.30 -19.98 15.46
CA SER A 425 -21.69 -19.90 16.87
C SER A 425 -22.56 -18.69 17.17
N ASP A 426 -23.48 -18.80 18.13
CA ASP A 426 -24.40 -17.73 18.50
C ASP A 426 -23.66 -16.47 18.97
N THR A 427 -22.50 -16.63 19.61
CA THR A 427 -21.63 -15.53 20.06
C THR A 427 -21.00 -14.78 18.88
N LEU A 428 -20.51 -15.50 17.86
CA LEU A 428 -20.00 -14.86 16.64
C LEU A 428 -21.15 -14.21 15.86
N TRP A 429 -22.29 -14.89 15.74
CA TRP A 429 -23.49 -14.36 15.11
C TRP A 429 -23.96 -13.05 15.75
N GLN A 430 -24.03 -12.97 17.08
CA GLN A 430 -24.35 -11.73 17.79
C GLN A 430 -23.39 -10.60 17.39
N CYS A 431 -22.09 -10.87 17.32
CA CYS A 431 -21.11 -9.87 16.88
C CYS A 431 -21.33 -9.45 15.41
N VAL A 432 -21.61 -10.39 14.50
CA VAL A 432 -21.94 -10.08 13.10
C VAL A 432 -23.19 -9.19 13.00
N THR A 433 -24.20 -9.38 13.86
CA THR A 433 -25.38 -8.50 13.87
C THR A 433 -25.08 -7.04 14.19
N GLU A 434 -24.04 -6.76 15.00
CA GLU A 434 -23.55 -5.41 15.27
C GLU A 434 -22.73 -4.85 14.10
N PHE A 435 -21.93 -5.68 13.44
CA PHE A 435 -21.01 -5.25 12.37
C PHE A 435 -21.77 -4.68 11.16
N TRP A 436 -22.88 -5.32 10.75
CA TRP A 436 -23.69 -4.90 9.61
C TRP A 436 -24.98 -4.14 9.98
N ALA A 437 -25.02 -3.52 11.17
CA ALA A 437 -26.14 -2.70 11.60
C ALA A 437 -26.48 -1.61 10.55
N SER A 438 -27.77 -1.29 10.36
CA SER A 438 -28.18 -0.37 9.30
C SER A 438 -27.63 1.04 9.47
N ASP A 439 -27.58 1.56 10.70
CA ASP A 439 -27.12 2.91 11.01
C ASP A 439 -25.59 2.94 11.24
N PRO A 440 -24.79 3.62 10.40
CA PRO A 440 -23.32 3.55 10.47
C PRO A 440 -22.71 3.92 11.84
N PRO A 441 -23.21 4.94 12.58
CA PRO A 441 -22.70 5.28 13.92
C PRO A 441 -22.91 4.19 14.98
N THR A 442 -23.80 3.22 14.75
CA THR A 442 -24.02 2.10 15.69
C THR A 442 -23.01 0.96 15.52
N ARG A 443 -22.29 0.92 14.40
CA ARG A 443 -21.32 -0.13 14.10
C ARG A 443 -20.04 0.07 14.95
N PRO A 444 -19.44 -1.00 15.48
CA PRO A 444 -18.20 -0.90 16.24
C PRO A 444 -17.03 -0.43 15.35
N SER A 445 -16.06 0.27 15.94
CA SER A 445 -14.77 0.52 15.26
C SER A 445 -14.03 -0.80 14.99
N SER A 446 -13.18 -0.86 13.97
CA SER A 446 -12.37 -2.06 13.66
C SER A 446 -11.49 -2.54 14.82
N LYS A 447 -11.07 -1.64 15.72
CA LYS A 447 -10.41 -2.02 16.99
C LYS A 447 -11.32 -2.88 17.89
N VAL A 448 -12.61 -2.55 17.98
CA VAL A 448 -13.60 -3.32 18.75
C VAL A 448 -14.01 -4.59 18.00
N VAL A 449 -14.04 -4.57 16.67
CA VAL A 449 -14.21 -5.79 15.85
C VAL A 449 -13.12 -6.81 16.18
N VAL A 450 -11.84 -6.43 16.18
CA VAL A 450 -10.72 -7.34 16.55
C VAL A 450 -10.87 -7.89 17.97
N GLN A 451 -11.32 -7.08 18.94
CA GLN A 451 -11.58 -7.54 20.30
C GLN A 451 -12.71 -8.57 20.38
N LYS A 452 -13.79 -8.39 19.60
CA LYS A 452 -14.90 -9.35 19.49
C LYS A 452 -14.50 -10.64 18.77
N MET A 453 -13.65 -10.54 17.73
CA MET A 453 -13.15 -11.69 16.96
C MET A 453 -12.06 -12.50 17.68
N LEU A 454 -11.43 -11.96 18.72
CA LEU A 454 -10.44 -12.70 19.52
C LEU A 454 -11.08 -13.87 20.28
N TRP A 455 -12.28 -13.67 20.84
CA TRP A 455 -12.91 -14.64 21.74
C TRP A 455 -13.25 -15.99 21.07
N PRO A 456 -13.85 -16.05 19.86
CA PRO A 456 -14.07 -17.31 19.15
C PRO A 456 -12.80 -18.10 18.79
N THR A 457 -11.63 -17.43 18.74
CA THR A 457 -10.36 -18.08 18.36
C THR A 457 -9.62 -18.68 19.56
N LEU A 458 -10.17 -18.54 20.77
CA LEU A 458 -9.55 -18.98 22.03
C LEU A 458 -10.31 -20.10 22.76
N GLU A 459 -11.40 -20.61 22.21
CA GLU A 459 -12.00 -21.84 22.73
C GLU A 459 -11.05 -23.02 22.46
N PRO A 460 -10.56 -23.73 23.50
CA PRO A 460 -9.80 -24.95 23.29
C PRO A 460 -10.72 -26.01 22.67
N ASP A 461 -10.18 -26.85 21.79
CA ASP A 461 -10.87 -28.07 21.36
C ASP A 461 -11.29 -28.86 22.62
N THR A 462 -12.59 -28.88 22.92
CA THR A 462 -13.09 -29.59 24.10
C THR A 462 -12.94 -31.09 23.87
N GLU A 463 -12.13 -31.73 24.72
CA GLU A 463 -11.81 -33.15 24.65
C GLU A 463 -13.08 -34.03 24.52
N GLU A 464 -12.99 -35.07 23.70
CA GLU A 464 -14.09 -35.99 23.43
C GLU A 464 -14.57 -36.73 24.69
N ASP A 465 -15.87 -37.05 24.71
CA ASP A 465 -16.57 -37.81 25.76
C ASP A 465 -15.88 -39.15 26.07
N GLY A 466 -15.13 -39.16 27.19
CA GLY A 466 -14.49 -40.32 27.78
C GLY A 466 -15.31 -40.99 28.88
N SER A 467 -16.58 -41.30 28.63
CA SER A 467 -17.40 -42.10 29.56
C SER A 467 -16.86 -43.53 29.70
N LEU A 468 -16.09 -43.78 30.77
CA LEU A 468 -15.66 -45.11 31.19
C LEU A 468 -16.16 -45.45 32.60
N HIS A 469 -16.63 -46.69 32.74
CA HIS A 469 -17.34 -47.20 33.90
C HIS A 469 -16.47 -47.27 35.17
N GLU A 470 -17.08 -46.94 36.31
CA GLU A 470 -16.54 -47.29 37.64
C GLU A 470 -16.63 -48.81 37.87
N GLU A 471 -15.49 -49.48 38.08
CA GLU A 471 -15.43 -50.68 38.92
C GLU A 471 -14.14 -50.72 39.76
N ASP A 472 -14.22 -51.52 40.83
CA ASP A 472 -13.49 -51.50 42.10
C ASP A 472 -11.94 -51.37 42.12
N SER A 473 -11.49 -50.70 43.18
CA SER A 473 -10.15 -50.82 43.78
C SER A 473 -10.00 -52.19 44.50
N PRO A 474 -8.79 -52.76 44.80
CA PRO A 474 -7.79 -52.02 45.59
C PRO A 474 -6.29 -52.48 45.59
N LYS A 475 -5.49 -51.67 46.33
CA LYS A 475 -4.17 -51.92 46.99
C LYS A 475 -2.89 -51.48 46.27
N SER A 476 -2.26 -50.46 46.86
CA SER A 476 -0.84 -50.10 46.74
C SER A 476 0.03 -50.98 47.69
N PRO A 477 1.38 -51.01 47.55
CA PRO A 477 2.20 -49.95 48.15
C PRO A 477 3.59 -49.59 47.51
N LYS A 478 3.93 -48.30 47.62
CA LYS A 478 5.26 -47.69 47.96
C LYS A 478 6.40 -47.51 46.93
N ASN A 479 6.87 -46.24 46.89
CA ASN A 479 8.25 -45.72 46.75
C ASN A 479 8.95 -45.91 45.37
N SER A 480 9.84 -45.05 44.88
CA SER A 480 10.38 -43.71 45.28
C SER A 480 11.07 -43.11 44.03
N GLU A 481 10.75 -41.89 43.58
CA GLU A 481 11.47 -40.63 43.84
C GLU A 481 12.69 -40.34 42.92
N PHE A 482 12.83 -39.07 42.50
CA PHE A 482 13.96 -38.41 41.77
C PHE A 482 14.32 -38.76 40.30
N GLY A 483 13.97 -37.83 39.40
CA GLY A 483 14.97 -36.90 38.82
C GLY A 483 15.54 -37.20 37.42
N PRO A 484 15.56 -36.23 36.48
CA PRO A 484 15.89 -36.48 35.07
C PRO A 484 17.38 -36.33 34.72
N ARG A 485 17.80 -36.92 33.59
CA ARG A 485 19.10 -36.62 32.96
C ARG A 485 18.94 -36.32 31.47
N ALA A 486 19.69 -35.32 31.02
CA ALA A 486 19.45 -34.61 29.77
C ALA A 486 20.09 -35.24 28.51
N TYR A 487 19.62 -34.73 27.37
CA TYR A 487 20.12 -34.92 26.00
C TYR A 487 21.64 -34.98 25.85
N ALA A 488 22.09 -35.85 24.94
CA ALA A 488 23.28 -35.65 24.13
C ALA A 488 23.07 -36.27 22.74
N THR A 489 23.27 -35.50 21.68
CA THR A 489 23.40 -35.99 20.30
C THR A 489 24.80 -36.59 20.08
N PRO A 490 24.98 -37.36 19.00
CA PRO A 490 26.25 -37.34 18.29
C PRO A 490 26.08 -37.01 16.80
N THR A 491 27.09 -36.34 16.26
CA THR A 491 27.18 -35.89 14.87
C THR A 491 28.08 -36.78 14.01
N SER A 492 27.81 -36.75 12.70
CA SER A 492 28.77 -36.79 11.58
C SER A 492 29.52 -38.09 11.23
N LYS A 493 29.88 -38.14 9.93
CA LYS A 493 30.90 -38.95 9.23
C LYS A 493 30.46 -40.26 8.58
N ASP A 494 31.00 -40.65 7.42
CA ASP A 494 31.64 -39.92 6.29
C ASP A 494 31.68 -40.89 5.08
N ASP A 495 31.68 -40.34 3.86
CA ASP A 495 32.24 -40.89 2.61
C ASP A 495 31.63 -42.11 1.85
N PRO A 496 31.95 -42.27 0.53
CA PRO A 496 31.08 -42.95 -0.46
C PRO A 496 31.76 -44.07 -1.29
N ASN A 497 31.01 -44.77 -2.16
CA ASN A 497 31.39 -45.09 -3.57
C ASN A 497 30.37 -46.00 -4.32
N ASP A 498 30.66 -46.18 -5.63
CA ASP A 498 30.11 -47.11 -6.63
C ASP A 498 28.70 -46.80 -7.20
N VAL A 499 28.47 -46.48 -8.49
CA VAL A 499 29.02 -46.90 -9.82
C VAL A 499 28.40 -48.18 -10.40
N ALA A 500 27.38 -48.01 -11.26
CA ALA A 500 27.05 -48.75 -12.50
C ALA A 500 25.63 -48.32 -12.96
N SER A 501 25.36 -47.80 -14.16
CA SER A 501 25.56 -48.35 -15.52
C SER A 501 24.69 -49.57 -15.85
N THR A 502 23.54 -49.36 -16.51
CA THR A 502 23.28 -49.79 -17.92
C THR A 502 21.83 -49.56 -18.36
N LYS A 503 21.65 -49.25 -19.67
CA LYS A 503 20.58 -49.66 -20.64
C LYS A 503 19.11 -49.75 -20.15
N GLY A 504 18.09 -49.23 -20.83
CA GLY A 504 17.97 -48.76 -22.22
C GLY A 504 17.36 -49.82 -23.13
N GLU A 505 16.08 -49.66 -23.50
CA GLU A 505 15.42 -50.39 -24.60
C GLU A 505 14.12 -49.67 -25.02
N ASP A 506 13.97 -49.42 -26.33
CA ASP A 506 12.74 -48.90 -26.97
C ASP A 506 11.84 -50.07 -27.41
N ILE A 507 10.51 -49.96 -27.24
CA ILE A 507 9.53 -50.74 -28.02
C ILE A 507 8.31 -49.88 -28.37
N ASP A 508 8.19 -49.50 -29.64
CA ASP A 508 6.93 -49.10 -30.29
C ASP A 508 6.13 -50.35 -30.69
N ILE A 509 4.86 -50.47 -30.28
CA ILE A 509 3.81 -51.18 -31.08
C ILE A 509 2.46 -50.45 -30.98
N VAL A 510 1.82 -50.30 -32.14
CA VAL A 510 0.53 -49.64 -32.42
C VAL A 510 -0.70 -50.34 -31.79
N GLY A 511 -1.72 -49.57 -31.37
CA GLY A 511 -3.03 -50.11 -31.01
C GLY A 511 -4.12 -49.08 -30.65
N GLU A 512 -4.81 -48.53 -31.65
CA GLU A 512 -6.18 -47.96 -31.53
C GLU A 512 -7.22 -49.01 -31.99
N PRO A 513 -8.57 -48.84 -31.80
CA PRO A 513 -9.30 -47.70 -31.23
C PRO A 513 -10.31 -48.04 -30.11
N GLY A 514 -10.86 -47.02 -29.43
CA GLY A 514 -12.01 -47.19 -28.52
C GLY A 514 -12.61 -45.87 -28.03
N GLN A 515 -13.90 -45.66 -28.30
CA GLN A 515 -14.75 -44.59 -27.74
C GLN A 515 -14.96 -44.84 -26.21
N SER A 516 -15.33 -43.89 -25.34
CA SER A 516 -15.81 -42.50 -25.50
C SER A 516 -15.15 -41.61 -24.40
N ASP A 517 -15.53 -40.37 -24.06
CA ASP A 517 -16.74 -39.57 -24.33
C ASP A 517 -16.49 -38.05 -24.26
N GLN A 518 -17.55 -37.25 -24.45
CA GLN A 518 -17.54 -35.79 -24.38
C GLN A 518 -18.13 -35.26 -23.06
N CYS A 519 -17.68 -34.08 -22.61
CA CYS A 519 -18.47 -33.26 -21.68
C CYS A 519 -18.44 -31.80 -22.15
N GLU A 520 -19.62 -31.23 -22.38
CA GLU A 520 -19.81 -30.00 -23.14
C GLU A 520 -19.55 -28.73 -22.31
N SER A 521 -18.86 -27.76 -22.90
CA SER A 521 -18.86 -26.36 -22.42
C SER A 521 -19.86 -25.54 -23.24
N GLN A 522 -21.13 -25.50 -22.83
CA GLN A 522 -22.14 -24.68 -23.52
C GLN A 522 -21.95 -23.18 -23.20
N ALA A 523 -21.48 -22.42 -24.19
CA ALA A 523 -21.53 -20.97 -24.18
C ALA A 523 -22.74 -20.50 -24.99
N TYR A 524 -23.67 -19.78 -24.36
CA TYR A 524 -24.76 -19.09 -25.07
C TYR A 524 -24.45 -17.59 -25.20
N ALA A 525 -24.14 -17.18 -26.42
CA ALA A 525 -24.08 -15.79 -26.82
C ALA A 525 -25.46 -15.32 -27.30
N ALA A 526 -25.83 -14.09 -26.95
CA ALA A 526 -26.98 -13.40 -27.53
C ALA A 526 -26.60 -11.96 -27.88
N MET A 527 -26.47 -11.67 -29.18
CA MET A 527 -26.46 -10.32 -29.73
C MET A 527 -27.84 -10.01 -30.32
N PRO A 528 -28.39 -8.80 -30.13
CA PRO A 528 -29.35 -8.21 -31.04
C PRO A 528 -28.61 -7.51 -32.19
N LEU A 529 -28.91 -7.89 -33.43
CA LEU A 529 -28.59 -7.08 -34.61
C LEU A 529 -29.54 -5.89 -34.73
N LEU A 530 -29.09 -4.87 -35.46
CA LEU A 530 -29.82 -3.64 -35.74
C LEU A 530 -31.05 -3.86 -36.63
N SER A 531 -32.20 -3.32 -36.19
CA SER A 531 -33.19 -2.63 -37.03
C SER A 531 -34.10 -1.77 -36.15
#